data_AF-A0A7S1VK37-F1
#
_entry.id   AF-A0A7S1VK37-F1
#
_cell.length_a   1.000
_cell.length_b   1.000
_cell.length_c   1.000
_cell.angle_alpha   90.00
_cell.angle_beta   90.00
_cell.angle_gamma   90.00
#
_symmetry.space_group_name_H-M   'P 1'
#
loop_
_entity.id
_entity.type
_entity.pdbx_description
1 polymer ?
#
loop_
_entity_poly.entity_id
_entity_poly.type
_entity_poly.pdbx_seq_one_letter_code
_entity_poly.pdbx_strand_id
1 'polypeptide(L)'
;LLGEFLFNHVFSSMDPEFDRFCDIGHGVGSVVLHCAFTRGVESRGVELAELRNDCAVAIANTVTRSAKNRRGRRYGRISFRQGELQDPAHRAYIAGSNRLFCNNYNGVFGPRANRDGGLSPDHFLAGLFTQLSPGSELITLERLPELPMPQQEAKEARENAGL
;
A
#
# COMPACT_ATOMS: atom_id res chain seq x y z
N LEU A 1 19.60 -3.70 4.41
CA LEU A 1 19.41 -4.19 3.03
C LEU A 1 18.06 -3.81 2.46
N LEU A 2 16.92 -4.41 2.87
CA LEU A 2 15.61 -4.03 2.29
C LEU A 2 15.23 -2.56 2.54
N GLY A 3 15.52 -2.05 3.73
CA GLY A 3 15.23 -0.65 4.11
C GLY A 3 15.99 0.39 3.29
N GLU A 4 17.27 0.17 2.99
CA GLU A 4 18.07 1.11 2.17
C GLU A 4 17.64 1.09 0.70
N PHE A 5 17.33 -0.09 0.15
CA PHE A 5 16.87 -0.22 -1.23
C PHE A 5 15.55 0.54 -1.45
N LEU A 6 14.54 0.26 -0.60
CA LEU A 6 13.26 0.97 -0.66
C LEU A 6 13.44 2.47 -0.45
N PHE A 7 14.28 2.88 0.50
CA PHE A 7 14.41 4.30 0.82
C PHE A 7 15.14 5.11 -0.26
N ASN A 8 16.19 4.54 -0.85
CA ASN A 8 17.04 5.25 -1.80
C ASN A 8 16.44 5.27 -3.22
N HIS A 9 15.73 4.22 -3.62
CA HIS A 9 15.25 4.09 -4.99
C HIS A 9 13.76 4.36 -5.16
N VAL A 10 12.96 4.15 -4.10
CA VAL A 10 11.50 4.24 -4.21
C VAL A 10 10.96 5.47 -3.52
N PHE A 11 11.41 5.72 -2.29
CA PHE A 11 10.83 6.77 -1.45
C PHE A 11 11.54 8.12 -1.62
N SER A 12 12.69 8.16 -2.29
CA SER A 12 13.54 9.35 -2.41
C SER A 12 12.90 10.51 -3.16
N SER A 13 12.01 10.22 -4.11
CA SER A 13 11.34 11.19 -4.99
C SER A 13 9.93 11.61 -4.53
N MET A 14 9.45 11.11 -3.38
CA MET A 14 8.08 11.36 -2.97
C MET A 14 7.81 12.82 -2.60
N ASP A 15 6.76 13.40 -3.19
CA ASP A 15 6.31 14.77 -2.93
C ASP A 15 5.10 14.78 -1.95
N PRO A 16 5.20 15.40 -0.77
CA PRO A 16 4.08 15.48 0.19
C PRO A 16 2.82 16.17 -0.33
N GLU A 17 2.92 17.05 -1.34
CA GLU A 17 1.77 17.75 -1.90
C GLU A 17 0.93 16.82 -2.81
N PHE A 18 1.60 15.99 -3.61
CA PHE A 18 0.96 15.17 -4.63
C PHE A 18 0.85 13.69 -4.25
N ASP A 19 1.88 13.14 -3.62
CA ASP A 19 1.96 11.70 -3.40
C ASP A 19 1.15 11.24 -2.20
N ARG A 20 0.60 10.03 -2.36
CA ARG A 20 -0.15 9.28 -1.38
C ARG A 20 0.39 7.86 -1.38
N PHE A 21 0.97 7.46 -0.26
CA PHE A 21 1.60 6.17 -0.11
C PHE A 21 0.64 5.12 0.44
N CYS A 22 0.70 3.89 -0.07
CA CYS A 22 -0.02 2.74 0.48
C CYS A 22 0.87 1.49 0.58
N ASP A 23 0.92 0.87 1.75
CA ASP A 23 1.54 -0.44 1.99
C ASP A 23 0.47 -1.53 2.07
N ILE A 24 0.50 -2.44 1.10
CA ILE A 24 -0.42 -3.56 0.97
C ILE A 24 0.18 -4.77 1.71
N GLY A 25 -0.47 -5.18 2.81
CA GLY A 25 0.07 -6.18 3.73
C GLY A 25 1.09 -5.58 4.70
N HIS A 26 0.74 -4.45 5.31
CA HIS A 26 1.67 -3.62 6.08
C HIS A 26 2.24 -4.28 7.35
N GLY A 27 1.72 -5.44 7.78
CA GLY A 27 2.12 -6.08 9.01
C GLY A 27 1.95 -5.13 10.21
N VAL A 28 3.05 -4.82 10.89
CA VAL A 28 3.06 -3.88 12.04
C VAL A 28 3.22 -2.41 11.64
N GLY A 29 3.12 -2.09 10.35
CA GLY A 29 3.04 -0.71 9.84
C GLY A 29 4.37 0.03 9.72
N SER A 30 5.51 -0.67 9.79
CA SER A 30 6.83 -0.03 9.81
C SER A 30 7.13 0.83 8.58
N VAL A 31 6.79 0.36 7.37
CA VAL A 31 7.01 1.11 6.12
C VAL A 31 6.09 2.32 6.04
N VAL A 32 4.80 2.17 6.39
CA VAL A 32 3.82 3.27 6.46
C VAL A 32 4.30 4.38 7.38
N LEU A 33 4.76 4.02 8.60
CA LEU A 33 5.31 4.98 9.53
C LEU A 33 6.55 5.67 8.97
N HIS A 34 7.46 4.90 8.38
CA HIS A 34 8.67 5.44 7.80
C HIS A 34 8.36 6.48 6.72
N CYS A 35 7.49 6.17 5.76
CA CYS A 35 7.07 7.10 4.70
C CYS A 35 6.46 8.37 5.29
N ALA A 36 5.52 8.26 6.22
CA ALA A 36 4.88 9.43 6.84
C ALA A 36 5.88 10.33 7.56
N PHE A 37 6.79 9.75 8.34
CA PHE A 37 7.72 10.52 9.19
C PHE A 37 8.91 11.10 8.42
N THR A 38 9.32 10.48 7.31
CA THR A 38 10.49 10.94 6.55
C THR A 38 10.14 11.75 5.32
N ARG A 39 9.00 11.46 4.67
CA ARG A 39 8.57 12.13 3.45
C ARG A 39 7.44 13.14 3.68
N GLY A 40 6.75 13.06 4.82
CA GLY A 40 5.62 13.95 5.10
C GLY A 40 4.38 13.62 4.27
N VAL A 41 4.40 12.56 3.45
CA VAL A 41 3.28 12.10 2.64
C VAL A 41 2.22 11.42 3.49
N GLU A 42 0.96 11.61 3.14
CA GLU A 42 -0.07 10.72 3.67
C GLU A 42 0.27 9.27 3.31
N SER A 43 0.28 8.42 4.34
CA SER A 43 0.71 7.04 4.28
C SER A 43 -0.37 6.14 4.86
N ARG A 44 -0.77 5.16 4.05
CA ARG A 44 -1.86 4.22 4.32
C ARG A 44 -1.30 2.82 4.44
N GLY A 45 -1.96 1.97 5.23
CA GLY A 45 -1.71 0.53 5.22
C GLY A 45 -2.99 -0.28 5.24
N VAL A 46 -3.01 -1.40 4.53
CA VAL A 46 -4.06 -2.43 4.62
C VAL A 46 -3.44 -3.76 5.08
N GLU A 47 -4.05 -4.45 6.04
CA GLU A 47 -3.55 -5.70 6.61
C GLU A 47 -4.72 -6.65 6.92
N LEU A 48 -4.54 -7.92 6.57
CA LEU A 48 -5.56 -8.95 6.80
C LEU A 48 -5.60 -9.38 8.28
N ALA A 49 -4.44 -9.60 8.88
CA ALA A 49 -4.31 -10.12 10.23
C ALA A 49 -4.58 -9.03 11.27
N GLU A 50 -5.69 -9.16 11.99
CA GLU A 50 -6.17 -8.26 13.04
C GLU A 50 -5.06 -7.88 14.04
N LEU A 51 -4.41 -8.87 14.66
CA LEU A 51 -3.37 -8.61 15.66
C LEU A 51 -2.22 -7.75 15.12
N ARG A 52 -1.84 -7.92 13.85
CA ARG A 52 -0.77 -7.11 13.23
C ARG A 52 -1.25 -5.68 13.00
N ASN A 53 -2.50 -5.50 12.58
CA ASN A 53 -3.12 -4.19 12.45
C ASN A 53 -3.22 -3.46 13.79
N ASP A 54 -3.67 -4.15 14.85
CA ASP A 54 -3.74 -3.59 16.20
C ASP A 54 -2.38 -3.12 16.68
N CYS A 55 -1.34 -3.94 16.47
CA CYS A 55 0.04 -3.53 16.74
C CYS A 55 0.43 -2.28 15.94
N ALA A 56 0.12 -2.21 14.65
CA ALA A 56 0.41 -1.05 13.81
C ALA A 56 -0.24 0.23 14.35
N VAL A 57 -1.54 0.17 14.73
CA VAL A 57 -2.28 1.28 15.32
C VAL A 57 -1.66 1.70 16.66
N ALA A 58 -1.35 0.75 17.54
CA ALA A 58 -0.72 1.03 18.84
C ALA A 58 0.66 1.70 18.69
N ILE A 59 1.48 1.21 17.76
CA ILE A 59 2.78 1.81 17.44
C ILE A 59 2.61 3.22 16.88
N ALA A 60 1.71 3.43 15.91
CA ALA A 60 1.44 4.76 15.36
C ALA A 60 1.00 5.75 16.43
N ASN A 61 0.06 5.38 17.30
CA ASN A 61 -0.40 6.25 18.38
C ASN A 61 0.74 6.65 19.32
N THR A 62 1.63 5.70 19.62
CA THR A 62 2.80 5.96 20.48
C THR A 62 3.79 6.91 19.81
N VAL A 63 4.17 6.63 18.56
CA VAL A 63 5.18 7.42 17.83
C VAL A 63 4.65 8.82 17.52
N THR A 64 3.39 8.95 17.09
CA THR A 64 2.76 10.26 16.81
C THR A 64 2.63 11.12 18.06
N ARG A 65 2.28 10.53 19.21
CA ARG A 65 2.27 11.25 20.50
C ARG A 65 3.66 11.76 20.86
N SER A 66 4.70 10.93 20.72
CA SER A 66 6.08 11.35 20.97
C SER A 66 6.55 12.42 20.00
N ALA A 67 6.13 12.37 18.74
CA ALA A 67 6.48 13.35 17.71
C ALA A 67 5.82 14.70 17.94
N LYS A 68 4.54 14.75 18.36
CA LYS A 68 3.85 16.00 18.73
C LYS A 68 4.58 16.77 19.83
N ASN A 69 5.25 16.05 20.73
CA ASN A 69 6.03 16.65 21.82
C ASN A 69 7.38 17.23 21.36
N ARG A 70 7.82 16.94 20.13
CA ARG A 70 9.05 17.48 19.52
C ARG A 70 8.68 18.58 18.52
N ARG A 71 9.00 19.84 18.84
CA ARG A 71 8.72 20.99 17.94
C ARG A 71 9.44 20.80 16.59
N GLY A 72 8.73 21.07 15.47
CA GLY A 72 9.37 21.48 14.21
C GLY A 72 9.18 20.61 12.96
N ARG A 73 8.71 19.35 13.05
CA ARG A 73 8.46 18.52 11.86
C ARG A 73 7.02 18.02 11.79
N ARG A 74 6.32 18.41 10.71
CA ARG A 74 5.04 17.81 10.34
C ARG A 74 5.33 16.49 9.63
N TYR A 75 4.80 15.40 10.17
CA TYR A 75 4.76 14.10 9.52
C TYR A 75 3.44 13.97 8.76
N GLY A 76 3.40 13.12 7.75
CA GLY A 76 2.22 12.90 6.94
C GLY A 76 1.10 12.20 7.72
N ARG A 77 -0.14 12.27 7.20
CA ARG A 77 -1.27 11.55 7.80
C ARG A 77 -1.02 10.04 7.76
N ILE A 78 -1.26 9.34 8.87
CA ILE A 78 -1.11 7.88 8.96
C ILE A 78 -2.49 7.27 9.14
N SER A 79 -2.83 6.25 8.35
CA SER A 79 -4.07 5.49 8.52
C SER A 79 -3.90 4.01 8.20
N PHE A 80 -4.40 3.16 9.09
CA PHE A 80 -4.40 1.71 8.92
C PHE A 80 -5.82 1.21 8.77
N ARG A 81 -6.01 0.19 7.93
CA ARG A 81 -7.26 -0.57 7.82
C ARG A 81 -6.97 -2.05 7.96
N GLN A 82 -7.83 -2.73 8.71
CA GLN A 82 -7.87 -4.18 8.82
C GLN A 82 -8.89 -4.72 7.82
N GLY A 83 -8.52 -5.76 7.08
CA GLY A 83 -9.45 -6.57 6.29
C GLY A 83 -8.90 -7.04 4.95
N GLU A 84 -9.78 -7.66 4.17
CA GLU A 84 -9.42 -8.34 2.94
C GLU A 84 -9.22 -7.36 1.77
N LEU A 85 -8.19 -7.59 0.95
CA LEU A 85 -7.93 -6.73 -0.20
C LEU A 85 -9.03 -6.77 -1.25
N GLN A 86 -9.78 -7.87 -1.31
CA GLN A 86 -10.84 -8.08 -2.29
C GLN A 86 -12.08 -7.22 -2.01
N ASP A 87 -12.26 -6.77 -0.77
CA ASP A 87 -13.35 -5.87 -0.37
C ASP A 87 -13.31 -4.56 -1.20
N PRO A 88 -14.40 -4.19 -1.89
CA PRO A 88 -14.49 -2.94 -2.65
C PRO A 88 -14.06 -1.70 -1.86
N ALA A 89 -14.35 -1.65 -0.56
CA ALA A 89 -13.96 -0.52 0.30
C ALA A 89 -12.43 -0.43 0.50
N HIS A 90 -11.73 -1.56 0.52
CA HIS A 90 -10.27 -1.61 0.58
C HIS A 90 -9.66 -1.33 -0.78
N ARG A 91 -10.25 -1.84 -1.88
CA ARG A 91 -9.83 -1.49 -3.23
C ARG A 91 -9.85 0.01 -3.47
N ALA A 92 -10.97 0.68 -3.16
CA ALA A 92 -11.09 2.13 -3.31
C ALA A 92 -10.08 2.89 -2.42
N TYR A 93 -9.84 2.41 -1.20
CA TYR A 93 -8.86 3.00 -0.29
C TYR A 93 -7.42 2.91 -0.82
N ILE A 94 -7.06 1.78 -1.42
CA ILE A 94 -5.75 1.57 -2.04
C ILE A 94 -5.64 2.40 -3.33
N ALA A 95 -6.64 2.35 -4.20
CA ALA A 95 -6.68 3.06 -5.48
C ALA A 95 -6.63 4.59 -5.33
N GLY A 96 -7.06 5.13 -4.18
CA GLY A 96 -6.86 6.54 -3.83
C GLY A 96 -5.40 6.91 -3.49
N SER A 97 -4.42 6.08 -3.86
CA SER A 97 -2.98 6.25 -3.61
C SER A 97 -2.22 6.06 -4.92
N ASN A 98 -1.09 6.76 -5.09
CA ASN A 98 -0.29 6.73 -6.32
C ASN A 98 1.11 6.13 -6.14
N ARG A 99 1.53 5.89 -4.89
CA ARG A 99 2.77 5.17 -4.56
C ARG A 99 2.42 3.95 -3.73
N LEU A 100 2.54 2.77 -4.31
CA LEU A 100 2.13 1.54 -3.68
C LEU A 100 3.34 0.64 -3.45
N PHE A 101 3.37 0.00 -2.28
CA PHE A 101 4.32 -1.04 -1.95
C PHE A 101 3.56 -2.30 -1.54
N CYS A 102 4.02 -3.45 -2.01
CA CYS A 102 3.53 -4.74 -1.59
C CYS A 102 4.69 -5.72 -1.46
N ASN A 103 4.92 -6.22 -0.25
CA ASN A 103 5.89 -7.28 -0.04
C ASN A 103 5.30 -8.64 -0.42
N ASN A 104 5.40 -9.01 -1.70
CA ASN A 104 4.96 -10.30 -2.23
C ASN A 104 6.03 -11.40 -2.22
N TYR A 105 7.18 -11.19 -1.58
CA TYR A 105 8.27 -12.17 -1.56
C TYR A 105 7.86 -13.53 -0.98
N ASN A 106 8.39 -14.63 -1.53
CA ASN A 106 8.15 -16.02 -1.14
C ASN A 106 6.66 -16.43 -1.10
N GLY A 107 5.80 -15.78 -1.88
CA GLY A 107 4.36 -16.05 -1.82
C GLY A 107 3.78 -15.86 -0.41
N VAL A 108 4.37 -15.00 0.43
CA VAL A 108 3.85 -14.65 1.77
C VAL A 108 2.42 -14.08 1.67
N PHE A 109 2.11 -13.50 0.51
CA PHE A 109 0.77 -13.09 0.13
C PHE A 109 -0.17 -14.24 -0.29
N GLY A 110 0.39 -15.38 -0.71
CA GLY A 110 -0.22 -16.53 -1.38
C GLY A 110 -1.47 -17.14 -0.74
N PRO A 111 -1.46 -18.37 -0.18
CA PRO A 111 -2.66 -19.07 0.29
C PRO A 111 -3.52 -18.34 1.33
N ARG A 112 -3.02 -17.21 1.87
CA ARG A 112 -3.68 -16.42 2.92
C ARG A 112 -4.65 -15.37 2.38
N ALA A 113 -4.52 -14.95 1.11
CA ALA A 113 -5.40 -13.94 0.52
C ALA A 113 -6.56 -14.53 -0.31
N ASN A 114 -6.55 -15.85 -0.56
CA ASN A 114 -7.60 -16.55 -1.30
C ASN A 114 -8.20 -17.67 -0.46
N ARG A 115 -9.41 -17.44 0.06
CA ARG A 115 -10.17 -18.52 0.72
C ARG A 115 -10.90 -19.44 -0.26
N ASP A 116 -11.18 -19.00 -1.50
CA ASP A 116 -12.15 -19.69 -2.38
C ASP A 116 -11.67 -19.97 -3.82
N GLY A 117 -10.38 -20.25 -4.03
CA GLY A 117 -9.87 -20.56 -5.39
C GLY A 117 -9.86 -19.35 -6.34
N GLY A 118 -9.91 -18.13 -5.80
CA GLY A 118 -9.81 -16.88 -6.55
C GLY A 118 -8.43 -16.61 -7.15
N LEU A 119 -8.31 -15.49 -7.87
CA LEU A 119 -7.08 -14.99 -8.49
C LEU A 119 -5.92 -14.97 -7.49
N SER A 120 -4.73 -15.47 -7.85
CA SER A 120 -3.56 -15.38 -6.96
C SER A 120 -3.34 -13.94 -6.48
N PRO A 121 -2.73 -13.70 -5.31
CA PRO A 121 -2.50 -12.35 -4.83
C PRO A 121 -1.75 -11.48 -5.83
N ASP A 122 -0.81 -12.06 -6.60
CA ASP A 122 -0.10 -11.33 -7.65
C ASP A 122 -1.03 -10.97 -8.82
N HIS A 123 -1.99 -11.84 -9.18
CA HIS A 123 -3.03 -11.51 -10.16
C HIS A 123 -3.96 -10.41 -9.64
N PHE A 124 -4.29 -10.43 -8.35
CA PHE A 124 -5.05 -9.38 -7.71
C PHE A 124 -4.29 -8.05 -7.74
N LEU A 125 -3.00 -8.04 -7.38
CA LEU A 125 -2.15 -6.85 -7.43
C LEU A 125 -2.02 -6.30 -8.85
N ALA A 126 -1.87 -7.19 -9.84
CA ALA A 126 -1.84 -6.84 -11.25
C ALA A 126 -3.16 -6.17 -11.68
N GLY A 127 -4.32 -6.74 -11.31
CA GLY A 127 -5.64 -6.15 -11.58
C GLY A 127 -5.95 -4.88 -10.77
N LEU A 128 -5.34 -4.70 -9.60
CA LEU A 128 -5.43 -3.45 -8.83
C LEU A 128 -4.62 -2.35 -9.52
N PHE A 129 -3.46 -2.69 -10.06
CA PHE A 129 -2.59 -1.74 -10.77
C PHE A 129 -3.28 -1.12 -11.98
N THR A 130 -4.16 -1.85 -12.68
CA THR A 130 -4.91 -1.31 -13.82
C THR A 130 -5.88 -0.19 -13.44
N GLN A 131 -6.33 -0.17 -12.18
CA GLN A 131 -7.29 0.80 -11.62
C GLN A 131 -6.61 2.03 -11.04
N LEU A 132 -5.28 2.14 -11.11
CA LEU A 132 -4.56 3.30 -10.61
C LEU A 132 -4.48 4.42 -11.65
N SER A 133 -4.43 5.66 -11.16
CA SER A 133 -4.24 6.83 -12.02
C SER A 133 -2.91 6.78 -12.78
N PRO A 134 -2.83 7.34 -14.01
CA PRO A 134 -1.56 7.49 -14.71
C PRO A 134 -0.45 8.11 -13.85
N GLY A 135 0.77 7.59 -13.96
CA GLY A 135 1.91 8.02 -13.15
C GLY A 135 1.99 7.36 -11.77
N SER A 136 1.04 6.49 -11.42
CA SER A 136 1.14 5.66 -10.22
C SER A 136 2.20 4.58 -10.38
N GLU A 137 2.82 4.22 -9.25
CA GLU A 137 3.86 3.20 -9.18
C GLU A 137 3.47 2.14 -8.16
N LEU A 138 3.57 0.87 -8.54
CA LEU A 138 3.43 -0.27 -7.64
C LEU A 138 4.75 -1.01 -7.58
N ILE A 139 5.25 -1.19 -6.37
CA ILE A 139 6.53 -1.84 -6.13
C ILE A 139 6.32 -3.12 -5.37
N THR A 140 6.89 -4.16 -5.94
CA THR A 140 6.82 -5.55 -5.49
C THR A 140 8.24 -6.09 -5.37
N LEU A 141 8.42 -7.11 -4.51
CA LEU A 141 9.72 -7.75 -4.33
C LEU A 141 9.92 -8.93 -5.30
N GLU A 142 8.82 -9.48 -5.81
CA GLU A 142 8.80 -10.48 -6.87
C GLU A 142 7.99 -9.96 -8.06
N ARG A 143 8.41 -10.33 -9.26
CA ARG A 143 7.77 -9.91 -10.51
C ARG A 143 6.31 -10.40 -10.52
N LEU A 144 5.38 -9.47 -10.74
CA LEU A 144 3.99 -9.81 -11.00
C LEU A 144 3.86 -10.55 -12.33
N PRO A 145 2.93 -11.52 -12.45
CA PRO A 145 2.61 -12.13 -13.74
C PRO A 145 2.14 -11.05 -14.71
N GLU A 146 2.24 -11.33 -16.01
CA GLU A 146 1.62 -10.48 -17.03
C GLU A 146 0.14 -10.27 -16.68
N LEU A 147 -0.35 -9.04 -16.92
CA LEU A 147 -1.71 -8.64 -16.57
C LEU A 147 -2.68 -9.74 -17.02
N PRO A 148 -3.41 -10.38 -16.10
CA PRO A 148 -4.33 -11.47 -16.47
C PRO A 148 -5.59 -10.97 -17.16
N MET A 149 -5.75 -9.65 -17.27
CA MET A 149 -6.92 -8.98 -17.78
C MET A 149 -6.70 -8.61 -19.24
N PRO A 150 -7.57 -9.06 -20.17
CA PRO A 150 -7.61 -8.52 -21.53
C PRO A 150 -7.64 -6.99 -21.49
N GLN A 151 -6.90 -6.32 -22.37
CA GLN A 151 -6.77 -4.84 -22.36
C GLN A 151 -8.12 -4.10 -22.33
N GLN A 152 -9.15 -4.72 -22.89
CA GLN A 152 -10.53 -4.21 -22.92
C GLN A 152 -11.16 -4.14 -21.53
N GLU A 153 -11.05 -5.18 -20.71
CA GLU A 153 -11.57 -5.19 -19.34
C GLU A 153 -10.81 -4.19 -18.44
N ALA A 154 -9.50 -4.04 -18.67
CA ALA A 154 -8.69 -3.05 -17.97
C ALA A 154 -9.12 -1.63 -18.33
N LYS A 155 -9.48 -1.39 -19.59
CA LYS A 155 -10.02 -0.11 -20.07
C LYS A 155 -11.39 0.18 -19.44
N GLU A 156 -12.30 -0.78 -19.43
CA GLU A 156 -13.63 -0.62 -18.83
C GLU A 156 -13.55 -0.36 -17.32
N ALA A 157 -12.64 -1.03 -16.61
CA ALA A 157 -12.41 -0.78 -15.19
C ALA A 157 -11.90 0.65 -14.92
N ARG A 158 -11.05 1.19 -15.81
CA ARG A 158 -10.56 2.58 -15.73
C ARG A 158 -11.66 3.59 -16.00
N GLU A 159 -12.47 3.37 -17.03
CA GLU A 159 -13.61 4.22 -17.36
C GLU A 159 -14.61 4.28 -16.19
N ASN A 160 -14.92 3.14 -15.58
CA ASN A 160 -15.78 3.05 -14.39
C ASN A 160 -15.19 3.75 -13.15
N ALA A 161 -13.86 3.83 -13.06
CA ALA A 161 -13.16 4.54 -12.00
C ALA A 161 -12.97 6.05 -12.30
N GLY A 162 -13.40 6.53 -13.47
CA GLY A 162 -13.24 7.92 -13.91
C GLY A 162 -11.81 8.28 -14.33
N LEU A 163 -11.05 7.31 -14.84
CA LEU A 163 -9.64 7.43 -15.25
C LEU A 163 -9.42 7.35 -16.77
#